data_AF-A1ZS72-F1
#
_entry.id   AF-A1ZS72-F1
#
_cell.length_a   1.000
_cell.length_b   1.000
_cell.length_c   1.000
_cell.angle_alpha   90.00
_cell.angle_beta   90.00
_cell.angle_gamma   90.00
#
_symmetry.space_group_name_H-M   'P 1'
#
loop_
_entity.id
_entity.type
_entity.pdbx_description
1 polymer ?
#
loop_
_entity_poly.entity_id
_entity_poly.type
_entity_poly.pdbx_seq_one_letter_code
_entity_poly.pdbx_strand_id
1 'polypeptide(L)'
;MNEHTCPPSQRYLTIDERFHQPALEYLKQSFKAIEQNIFDEFMGWQLQDNEAALFTLYAYATFSIPKTFDCVFDLYQPSNFIVTPITLLQVAFEAKHPIQSIEAGHKHLCIFRFESHVPTIIDFLHLNQQNNASLPNPTPLLGICQQEDFPHIKSNLEEYLAHRKTQSSQ
;
A
#
# COMPACT_ATOMS: atom_id res chain seq x y z
N MET A 1 6.65 11.90 -10.80
CA MET A 1 6.56 13.03 -9.85
C MET A 1 7.53 12.77 -8.71
N ASN A 2 8.30 13.78 -8.26
CA ASN A 2 9.26 13.59 -7.17
C ASN A 2 8.62 13.91 -5.82
N GLU A 3 9.03 13.19 -4.78
CA GLU A 3 8.46 13.32 -3.42
C GLU A 3 8.53 14.75 -2.87
N HIS A 4 9.66 15.44 -3.08
CA HIS A 4 9.85 16.82 -2.63
C HIS A 4 8.89 17.84 -3.25
N THR A 5 8.32 17.50 -4.40
CA THR A 5 7.35 18.36 -5.11
C THR A 5 5.90 18.03 -4.78
N CYS A 6 5.65 16.93 -4.07
CA CYS A 6 4.32 16.52 -3.65
C CYS A 6 3.91 17.28 -2.37
N PRO A 7 2.71 17.89 -2.30
CA PRO A 7 2.22 18.51 -1.07
C PRO A 7 2.07 17.47 0.06
N PRO A 8 2.39 17.81 1.33
CA PRO A 8 2.23 16.90 2.47
C PRO A 8 0.87 16.21 2.56
N SER A 9 -0.22 16.92 2.23
CA SER A 9 -1.59 16.39 2.24
C SER A 9 -1.85 15.27 1.21
N GLN A 10 -0.90 14.98 0.32
CA GLN A 10 -0.98 13.95 -0.72
C GLN A 10 0.12 12.89 -0.60
N ARG A 11 1.01 12.98 0.40
CA ARG A 11 2.15 12.06 0.57
C ARG A 11 1.76 10.76 1.29
N TYR A 12 0.91 9.98 0.65
CA TYR A 12 0.53 8.67 1.16
C TYR A 12 0.33 7.65 0.03
N LEU A 13 0.67 6.40 0.29
CA LEU A 13 0.29 5.28 -0.56
C LEU A 13 -1.14 4.87 -0.20
N THR A 14 -1.99 4.71 -1.21
CA THR A 14 -3.32 4.12 -1.02
C THR A 14 -3.26 2.63 -1.29
N ILE A 15 -3.78 1.83 -0.37
CA ILE A 15 -3.86 0.37 -0.45
C ILE A 15 -5.29 -0.12 -0.28
N ASP A 16 -5.64 -1.19 -0.98
CA ASP A 16 -7.01 -1.74 -1.05
C ASP A 16 -7.06 -3.27 -0.86
N GLU A 17 -5.95 -3.95 -1.12
CA GLU A 17 -5.85 -5.41 -1.01
C GLU A 17 -4.63 -5.84 -0.20
N ARG A 18 -4.78 -6.98 0.47
CA ARG A 18 -3.69 -7.76 1.06
C ARG A 18 -3.70 -9.18 0.51
N PHE A 19 -2.53 -9.78 0.38
CA PHE A 19 -2.38 -11.12 -0.18
C PHE A 19 -1.95 -12.12 0.88
N HIS A 20 -2.59 -13.29 0.85
CA HIS A 20 -2.09 -14.46 1.57
C HIS A 20 -1.05 -15.23 0.73
N GLN A 21 -0.22 -16.05 1.39
CA GLN A 21 0.92 -16.72 0.77
C GLN A 21 0.56 -17.54 -0.50
N PRO A 22 -0.48 -18.40 -0.54
CA PRO A 22 -0.85 -19.11 -1.77
C PRO A 22 -1.19 -18.20 -2.96
N ALA A 23 -1.83 -17.05 -2.76
CA ALA A 23 -2.11 -16.11 -3.86
C ALA A 23 -0.81 -15.48 -4.39
N LEU A 24 0.14 -15.18 -3.50
CA LEU A 24 1.47 -14.67 -3.89
C LEU A 24 2.25 -15.70 -4.70
N GLU A 25 2.26 -16.95 -4.25
CA GLU A 25 2.94 -18.04 -4.97
C GLU A 25 2.31 -18.28 -6.35
N TYR A 26 0.98 -18.17 -6.47
CA TYR A 26 0.31 -18.21 -7.76
C TYR A 26 0.71 -17.02 -8.66
N LEU A 27 0.69 -15.79 -8.13
CA LEU A 27 1.08 -14.58 -8.87
C LEU A 27 2.51 -14.66 -9.38
N LYS A 28 3.44 -15.08 -8.53
CA LYS A 28 4.87 -15.26 -8.83
C LYS A 28 5.12 -16.15 -10.05
N GLN A 29 4.26 -17.13 -10.34
CA GLN A 29 4.38 -17.98 -11.54
C GLN A 29 4.29 -17.20 -12.85
N SER A 30 3.66 -16.02 -12.83
CA SER A 30 3.51 -15.15 -14.00
C SER A 30 4.58 -14.06 -14.11
N PHE A 31 5.47 -13.97 -13.11
CA PHE A 31 6.43 -12.87 -13.04
C PHE A 31 7.51 -13.01 -14.09
N LYS A 32 7.96 -11.87 -14.61
CA LYS A 32 9.04 -11.79 -15.60
C LYS A 32 10.32 -11.31 -14.93
N ALA A 33 11.43 -11.96 -15.25
CA ALA A 33 12.75 -11.47 -14.88
C ALA A 33 13.12 -10.29 -15.80
N ILE A 34 13.33 -9.12 -15.20
CA ILE A 34 13.95 -7.95 -15.88
C ILE A 34 15.39 -7.81 -15.41
N GLU A 35 15.60 -7.94 -14.10
CA GLU A 35 16.91 -7.94 -13.45
C GLU A 35 17.03 -9.17 -12.55
N GLN A 36 18.02 -10.02 -12.81
CA GLN A 36 18.07 -11.37 -12.24
C GLN A 36 18.23 -11.36 -10.71
N ASN A 37 19.06 -10.48 -10.16
CA ASN A 37 19.30 -10.37 -8.72
C ASN A 37 18.03 -9.95 -7.95
N ILE A 38 17.32 -8.93 -8.44
CA ILE A 38 16.07 -8.44 -7.82
C ILE A 38 14.98 -9.50 -7.96
N PHE A 39 14.95 -10.15 -9.13
CA PHE A 39 14.02 -11.24 -9.38
C PHE A 39 14.25 -12.41 -8.42
N ASP A 40 15.48 -12.90 -8.29
CA ASP A 40 15.81 -14.02 -7.41
C ASP A 40 15.49 -13.71 -5.94
N GLU A 41 15.77 -12.49 -5.49
CA GLU A 41 15.43 -12.04 -4.13
C GLU A 41 13.91 -12.07 -3.89
N PHE A 42 13.13 -11.51 -4.82
CA PHE A 42 11.66 -11.46 -4.70
C PHE A 42 11.04 -12.86 -4.79
N MET A 43 11.55 -13.70 -5.69
CA MET A 43 11.03 -15.04 -5.91
C MET A 43 11.35 -15.95 -4.72
N GLY A 44 12.56 -15.84 -4.14
CA GLY A 44 12.98 -16.59 -2.97
C GLY A 44 12.36 -16.12 -1.64
N TRP A 45 11.78 -14.93 -1.61
CA TRP A 45 11.13 -14.39 -0.41
C TRP A 45 9.87 -15.19 -0.01
N GLN A 46 9.64 -15.31 1.30
CA GLN A 46 8.46 -15.94 1.91
C GLN A 46 7.89 -15.01 2.98
N LEU A 47 6.56 -14.87 3.03
CA LEU A 47 5.88 -14.00 3.98
C LEU A 47 6.17 -14.41 5.43
N GLN A 48 6.55 -13.44 6.25
CA GLN A 48 6.77 -13.58 7.70
C GLN A 48 5.59 -12.99 8.50
N ASP A 49 5.49 -13.32 9.79
CA ASP A 49 4.40 -12.88 10.68
C ASP A 49 4.32 -11.35 10.85
N ASN A 50 5.44 -10.65 10.65
CA ASN A 50 5.53 -9.19 10.71
C ASN A 50 5.57 -8.54 9.33
N GLU A 51 5.25 -9.29 8.27
CA GLU A 51 5.23 -8.78 6.90
C GLU A 51 3.84 -8.88 6.29
N ALA A 52 3.51 -7.92 5.43
CA ALA A 52 2.29 -7.96 4.63
C ALA A 52 2.62 -7.65 3.17
N ALA A 53 2.05 -8.44 2.27
CA ALA A 53 2.02 -8.14 0.85
C ALA A 53 0.74 -7.36 0.53
N LEU A 54 0.90 -6.09 0.15
CA LEU A 54 -0.19 -5.14 -0.02
C LEU A 54 -0.20 -4.61 -1.46
N PHE A 55 -1.39 -4.47 -2.04
CA PHE A 55 -1.53 -3.82 -3.34
C PHE A 55 -1.69 -2.31 -3.16
N THR A 56 -0.89 -1.53 -3.88
CA THR A 56 -1.04 -0.08 -3.93
C THR A 56 -1.77 0.34 -5.20
N LEU A 57 -2.71 1.28 -5.12
CA LEU A 57 -3.47 1.78 -6.26
C LEU A 57 -2.69 2.78 -7.13
N TYR A 58 -2.27 3.91 -6.54
CA TYR A 58 -1.54 4.95 -7.25
C TYR A 58 -0.53 5.57 -6.32
N ALA A 59 0.75 5.39 -6.61
CA ALA A 59 1.81 6.03 -5.84
C ALA A 59 1.87 7.54 -6.12
N TYR A 60 1.97 8.34 -5.05
CA TYR A 60 2.06 9.80 -5.14
C TYR A 60 3.38 10.30 -5.74
N ALA A 61 4.45 9.52 -5.59
CA ALA A 61 5.79 9.88 -6.05
C ALA A 61 6.61 8.65 -6.44
N THR A 62 7.68 8.90 -7.19
CA THR A 62 8.72 7.90 -7.47
C THR A 62 9.76 7.95 -6.36
N PHE A 63 10.13 6.80 -5.79
CA PHE A 63 11.19 6.69 -4.79
C PHE A 63 11.77 5.26 -4.77
N SER A 64 13.04 5.15 -4.40
CA SER A 64 13.74 3.87 -4.24
C SER A 64 13.31 3.13 -2.97
N ILE A 65 13.48 1.81 -2.98
CA ILE A 65 13.37 0.95 -1.79
C ILE A 65 14.76 0.56 -1.27
N PRO A 66 14.92 0.29 0.04
CA PRO A 66 13.88 0.32 1.06
C PRO A 66 13.44 1.75 1.41
N LYS A 67 12.17 1.93 1.77
CA LYS A 67 11.62 3.20 2.27
C LYS A 67 10.88 2.97 3.57
N THR A 68 11.05 3.88 4.52
CA THR A 68 10.35 3.83 5.80
C THR A 68 9.06 4.64 5.76
N PHE A 69 8.11 4.24 6.59
CA PHE A 69 6.87 4.92 6.94
C PHE A 69 6.59 4.62 8.42
N ASP A 70 5.60 5.27 9.00
CA ASP A 70 5.26 5.04 10.41
C ASP A 70 3.78 5.25 10.75
N CYS A 71 2.92 5.53 9.76
CA CYS A 71 1.50 5.76 9.98
C CYS A 71 0.64 4.98 9.01
N VAL A 72 -0.40 4.30 9.53
CA VAL A 72 -1.47 3.67 8.73
C VAL A 72 -2.82 4.22 9.18
N PHE A 73 -3.69 4.59 8.24
CA PHE A 73 -4.98 5.20 8.54
C PHE A 73 -6.09 4.74 7.57
N ASP A 74 -7.34 4.84 8.01
CA ASP A 74 -8.53 4.59 7.19
C ASP A 74 -8.90 5.84 6.36
N LEU A 75 -9.05 5.69 5.04
CA LEU A 75 -9.38 6.81 4.14
C LEU A 75 -10.80 7.35 4.33
N TYR A 76 -11.74 6.54 4.80
CA TYR A 76 -13.12 6.91 5.03
C TYR A 76 -13.39 7.34 6.48
N GLN A 77 -12.51 6.95 7.39
CA GLN A 77 -12.51 7.40 8.78
C GLN A 77 -11.08 7.76 9.24
N PRO A 78 -10.52 8.92 8.85
CA PRO A 78 -9.13 9.30 9.19
C PRO A 78 -8.83 9.42 10.69
N SER A 79 -9.84 9.40 11.56
CA SER A 79 -9.64 9.30 13.01
C SER A 79 -9.24 7.89 13.48
N ASN A 80 -9.44 6.86 12.64
CA ASN A 80 -8.96 5.51 12.83
C ASN A 80 -7.56 5.37 12.19
N PHE A 81 -6.52 5.49 13.02
CA PHE A 81 -5.13 5.38 12.58
C PHE A 81 -4.27 4.74 13.66
N ILE A 82 -3.10 4.25 13.24
CA ILE A 82 -2.05 3.74 14.12
C ILE A 82 -0.71 4.33 13.73
N VAL A 83 0.19 4.41 14.70
CA VAL A 83 1.59 4.76 14.49
C VAL A 83 2.44 3.54 14.83
N THR A 84 3.24 3.07 13.88
CA THR A 84 4.11 1.91 14.04
C THR A 84 5.18 1.95 12.95
N PRO A 85 6.46 1.63 13.23
CA PRO A 85 7.50 1.60 12.21
C PRO A 85 7.18 0.59 11.09
N ILE A 86 7.29 1.06 9.84
CA ILE A 86 7.01 0.30 8.63
C ILE A 86 8.18 0.47 7.67
N THR A 87 8.64 -0.61 7.06
CA THR A 87 9.61 -0.58 5.97
C THR A 87 9.04 -1.25 4.74
N LEU A 88 8.98 -0.55 3.62
CA LEU A 88 8.78 -1.13 2.31
C LEU A 88 10.08 -1.80 1.86
N LEU A 89 10.06 -3.12 1.73
CA LEU A 89 11.25 -3.93 1.44
C LEU A 89 11.38 -4.29 -0.03
N GLN A 90 10.28 -4.69 -0.66
CA GLN A 90 10.26 -5.21 -2.01
C GLN A 90 9.04 -4.71 -2.75
N VAL A 91 9.16 -4.60 -4.08
CA VAL A 91 8.12 -4.07 -4.96
C VAL A 91 8.09 -4.88 -6.24
N ALA A 92 6.89 -5.17 -6.74
CA ALA A 92 6.68 -5.64 -8.11
C ALA A 92 5.72 -4.71 -8.85
N PHE A 93 6.18 -4.16 -9.97
CA PHE A 93 5.43 -3.24 -10.81
C PHE A 93 4.18 -3.93 -11.37
N GLU A 94 3.01 -3.36 -11.08
CA GLU A 94 1.70 -3.90 -11.46
C GLU A 94 1.53 -5.41 -11.16
N ALA A 95 2.22 -5.93 -10.13
CA ALA A 95 2.29 -7.37 -9.83
C ALA A 95 2.76 -8.24 -11.03
N LYS A 96 3.73 -7.76 -11.81
CA LYS A 96 4.26 -8.47 -12.99
C LYS A 96 5.76 -8.74 -12.95
N HIS A 97 6.54 -7.84 -12.37
CA HIS A 97 7.98 -7.99 -12.31
C HIS A 97 8.56 -7.19 -11.14
N PRO A 98 9.52 -7.75 -10.39
CA PRO A 98 10.19 -7.06 -9.31
C PRO A 98 11.00 -5.85 -9.80
N ILE A 99 10.97 -4.75 -9.04
CA ILE A 99 11.72 -3.51 -9.29
C ILE A 99 12.28 -2.91 -7.99
N GLN A 100 13.28 -2.03 -8.09
CA GLN A 100 13.96 -1.39 -6.94
C GLN A 100 13.38 -0.01 -6.54
N SER A 101 12.22 0.34 -7.07
CA SER A 101 11.54 1.60 -6.76
C SER A 101 10.04 1.46 -6.88
N ILE A 102 9.30 2.39 -6.28
CA ILE A 102 7.92 2.65 -6.67
C ILE A 102 7.91 3.71 -7.77
N GLU A 103 7.03 3.58 -8.76
CA GLU A 103 6.83 4.55 -9.82
C GLU A 103 5.55 5.39 -9.61
N ALA A 104 5.67 6.72 -9.65
CA ALA A 104 4.52 7.61 -9.48
C ALA A 104 3.40 7.30 -10.48
N GLY A 105 2.15 7.24 -10.02
CA GLY A 105 0.98 6.99 -10.86
C GLY A 105 0.78 5.54 -11.28
N HIS A 106 1.56 4.60 -10.75
CA HIS A 106 1.41 3.18 -11.04
C HIS A 106 0.97 2.35 -9.82
N LYS A 107 0.38 1.20 -10.14
CA LYS A 107 0.01 0.16 -9.18
C LYS A 107 1.22 -0.73 -8.89
N HIS A 108 1.31 -1.23 -7.68
CA HIS A 108 2.40 -2.09 -7.26
C HIS A 108 1.92 -3.14 -6.27
N LEU A 109 2.51 -4.32 -6.34
CA LEU A 109 2.52 -5.24 -5.21
C LEU A 109 3.73 -4.91 -4.34
N CYS A 110 3.49 -4.61 -3.07
CA CYS A 110 4.50 -4.11 -2.14
C CYS A 110 4.61 -5.02 -0.93
N ILE A 111 5.84 -5.35 -0.52
CA ILE A 111 6.10 -6.10 0.71
C ILE A 111 6.51 -5.12 1.80
N PHE A 112 5.64 -4.97 2.79
CA PHE A 112 5.87 -4.12 3.95
C PHE A 112 6.23 -4.97 5.16
N ARG A 113 7.26 -4.57 5.90
CA ARG A 113 7.61 -5.13 7.20
C ARG A 113 7.24 -4.14 8.30
N PHE A 114 6.57 -4.65 9.32
CA PHE A 114 6.22 -3.95 10.54
C PHE A 114 7.19 -4.34 11.67
N GLU A 115 7.31 -3.50 12.69
CA GLU A 115 8.27 -3.73 13.79
C GLU A 115 8.09 -5.07 14.50
N SER A 116 6.85 -5.43 14.87
CA SER A 116 6.57 -6.65 15.67
C SER A 116 5.66 -7.65 14.97
N HIS A 117 4.50 -7.19 14.48
CA HIS A 117 3.50 -8.01 13.80
C HIS A 117 2.72 -7.12 12.83
N VAL A 118 2.04 -7.73 11.85
CA VAL A 118 1.11 -6.99 10.99
C VAL A 118 -0.04 -6.44 11.84
N PRO A 119 -0.26 -5.11 11.89
CA PRO A 119 -1.30 -4.52 12.72
C PRO A 119 -2.70 -4.90 12.24
N THR A 120 -3.64 -5.05 13.18
CA THR A 120 -5.03 -5.46 12.89
C THR A 120 -5.79 -4.49 11.97
N ILE A 121 -5.34 -3.23 11.83
CA ILE A 121 -5.94 -2.30 10.87
C ILE A 121 -5.79 -2.84 9.43
N ILE A 122 -4.72 -3.57 9.12
CA ILE A 122 -4.47 -4.16 7.80
C ILE A 122 -5.50 -5.25 7.48
N ASP A 123 -6.05 -5.93 8.50
CA ASP A 123 -7.08 -6.95 8.30
C ASP A 123 -8.39 -6.39 7.75
N PHE A 124 -8.58 -5.06 7.80
CA PHE A 124 -9.70 -4.37 7.17
C PHE A 124 -9.69 -4.45 5.64
N LEU A 125 -8.50 -4.61 5.03
CA LEU A 125 -8.36 -4.72 3.59
C LEU A 125 -8.93 -6.04 3.05
N HIS A 126 -9.33 -6.02 1.79
CA HIS A 126 -9.76 -7.23 1.10
C HIS A 126 -8.61 -8.25 1.08
N LEU A 127 -8.88 -9.47 1.56
CA LEU A 127 -7.93 -10.57 1.49
C LEU A 127 -8.06 -11.27 0.14
N ASN A 128 -7.08 -11.07 -0.73
CA ASN A 128 -7.00 -11.76 -2.00
C ASN A 128 -6.57 -13.22 -1.78
N GLN A 129 -7.57 -14.11 -1.77
CA GLN A 129 -7.38 -15.55 -1.58
C GLN A 129 -7.24 -16.33 -2.90
N GLN A 130 -7.81 -15.80 -4.00
CA GLN A 130 -7.78 -16.41 -5.31
C GLN A 130 -7.90 -15.29 -6.34
N ASN A 131 -7.25 -15.44 -7.49
CA ASN A 131 -7.08 -14.42 -8.54
C ASN A 131 -8.38 -13.92 -9.21
N ASN A 132 -9.55 -14.18 -8.63
CA ASN A 132 -10.89 -13.96 -9.19
C ASN A 132 -11.92 -13.43 -8.16
N ALA A 133 -11.50 -12.92 -6.99
CA ALA A 133 -12.45 -12.29 -6.07
C ALA A 133 -12.76 -10.86 -6.55
N SER A 134 -14.05 -10.58 -6.83
CA SER A 134 -14.49 -9.21 -7.02
C SER A 134 -14.27 -8.41 -5.72
N LEU A 135 -13.69 -7.21 -5.83
CA LEU A 135 -13.54 -6.32 -4.68
C LEU A 135 -14.91 -6.05 -4.03
N PRO A 136 -14.99 -6.02 -2.69
CA PRO A 136 -16.22 -5.65 -2.00
C PRO A 136 -16.60 -4.21 -2.35
N ASN A 137 -17.90 -3.91 -2.30
CA ASN A 137 -18.43 -2.56 -2.48
C ASN A 137 -19.22 -2.15 -1.22
N PRO A 138 -18.76 -1.12 -0.46
CA PRO A 138 -17.58 -0.30 -0.72
C PRO A 138 -16.27 -1.07 -0.49
N THR A 139 -15.24 -0.73 -1.27
CA THR A 139 -13.91 -1.31 -1.11
C THR A 139 -13.21 -0.63 0.06
N PRO A 140 -12.71 -1.38 1.07
CA PRO A 140 -11.93 -0.79 2.15
C PRO A 140 -10.64 -0.19 1.59
N LEU A 141 -10.31 1.04 2.01
CA LEU A 141 -9.09 1.73 1.60
C LEU A 141 -8.33 2.21 2.83
N LEU A 142 -7.04 1.89 2.88
CA LEU A 142 -6.12 2.43 3.88
C LEU A 142 -5.03 3.27 3.21
N GLY A 143 -4.46 4.17 4.00
CA GLY A 143 -3.32 5.00 3.62
C GLY A 143 -2.10 4.65 4.46
N ILE A 144 -0.92 4.64 3.83
CA ILE A 144 0.38 4.54 4.52
C ILE A 144 1.16 5.82 4.26
N CYS A 145 1.62 6.50 5.32
CA CYS A 145 2.38 7.74 5.22
C CYS A 145 3.43 7.90 6.33
N GLN A 146 4.16 9.00 6.27
CA GLN A 146 4.91 9.51 7.42
C GLN A 146 3.95 10.21 8.39
N GLN A 147 4.19 10.06 9.68
CA GLN A 147 3.38 10.62 10.76
C GLN A 147 3.41 12.15 10.71
N GLU A 148 4.51 12.74 10.27
CA GLU A 148 4.63 14.19 10.07
C GLU A 148 3.68 14.74 9.00
N ASP A 149 3.39 13.97 7.95
CA ASP A 149 2.46 14.36 6.89
C ASP A 149 0.99 14.13 7.29
N PHE A 150 0.75 13.22 8.24
CA PHE A 150 -0.60 12.75 8.58
C PHE A 150 -1.58 13.84 9.02
N PRO A 151 -1.23 14.86 9.82
CA PRO A 151 -2.14 15.96 10.15
C PRO A 151 -2.67 16.69 8.91
N HIS A 152 -1.82 16.91 7.91
CA HIS A 152 -2.20 17.56 6.65
C HIS A 152 -3.10 16.67 5.80
N ILE A 153 -2.77 15.37 5.74
CA ILE A 153 -3.56 14.36 5.02
C ILE A 153 -4.95 14.24 5.63
N LYS A 154 -5.01 14.12 6.97
CA LYS A 154 -6.26 14.00 7.72
C LYS A 154 -7.20 15.18 7.48
N SER A 155 -6.70 16.42 7.61
CA SER A 155 -7.49 17.62 7.37
C SER A 155 -8.09 17.63 5.95
N ASN A 156 -7.26 17.33 4.94
CA ASN A 156 -7.69 17.29 3.55
C ASN A 156 -8.75 16.20 3.29
N LEU A 157 -8.60 15.02 3.90
CA LEU A 157 -9.59 13.93 3.77
C LEU A 157 -10.90 14.28 4.47
N GLU A 158 -10.86 14.87 5.65
CA GLU A 158 -12.07 15.28 6.39
C GLU A 158 -12.87 16.34 5.63
N GLU A 159 -12.20 17.32 5.03
CA GLU A 159 -12.81 18.31 4.14
C GLU A 159 -13.45 17.64 2.91
N TYR A 160 -12.72 16.75 2.25
CA TYR A 160 -13.22 16.00 1.09
C TYR A 160 -14.48 15.18 1.41
N LEU A 161 -14.45 14.45 2.53
CA LEU A 161 -15.56 13.61 2.99
C LEU A 161 -16.78 14.46 3.38
N ALA A 162 -16.58 15.64 3.99
CA ALA A 162 -17.67 16.57 4.31
C ALA A 162 -18.36 17.10 3.02
N HIS A 163 -17.58 17.42 1.99
CA HIS A 163 -18.13 17.85 0.70
C HIS A 163 -18.92 16.74 0.00
N ARG A 164 -18.43 15.49 0.00
CA ARG A 164 -19.16 14.35 -0.57
C ARG A 164 -20.51 14.12 0.09
N LYS A 165 -20.59 14.17 1.43
CA LYS A 165 -21.86 14.00 2.18
C LYS A 165 -22.90 15.05 1.79
N THR A 166 -22.46 16.27 1.54
CA THR A 166 -23.35 17.38 1.14
C THR A 166 -23.93 17.17 -0.26
N GLN A 167 -23.14 16.63 -1.19
CA GLN A 167 -23.57 16.37 -2.57
C GLN A 167 -24.45 15.11 -2.73
N SER A 168 -24.26 14.09 -1.88
CA SER A 168 -25.10 12.88 -1.89
C SER A 168 -26.48 13.08 -1.23
N SER A 169 -26.74 14.24 -0.65
CA SER A 169 -28.01 14.59 0.02
C SER A 169 -28.90 15.52 -0.82
N GLN A 170 -28.53 15.77 -2.08
CA GLN A 170 -29.30 16.52 -3.09
C GLN A 170 -29.77 15.56 -4.19
#